data_AF-A0AB38AHC9-F1
#
_entry.id   AF-A0AB38AHC9-F1
#
_cell.length_a   1.000
_cell.length_b   1.000
_cell.length_c   1.000
_cell.angle_alpha   90.00
_cell.angle_beta   90.00
_cell.angle_gamma   90.00
#
_symmetry.space_group_name_H-M   'P 1'
#
loop_
_entity.id
_entity.type
_entity.pdbx_description
1 polymer ?
#
loop_
_entity_poly.entity_id
_entity_poly.type
_entity_poly.pdbx_seq_one_letter_code
_entity_poly.pdbx_strand_id
1 'polypeptide(L)'
;MRDLKFALNRFRQIRDDYAVQWCLENLRFVANLAREIFNYFESLYRGHQNIAKHLCAFMEQGESRSYPYLEQRILRYFIKTGTRDEVMLERAWGILQDRNRVRFPREFAARYIGNHASLSESQLLLHRFEEEPESDMRRALLVALYDADYCSPRLLRKVQGAFPDLNWICAYLLDSPQLPLTGKAVSWL
;
A
#
# COMPACT_ATOMS: atom_id res chain seq x y z
N MET A 1 7.13 7.75 -26.27
CA MET A 1 6.59 7.10 -25.04
C MET A 1 6.18 5.63 -25.25
N ARG A 2 5.62 5.23 -26.40
CA ARG A 2 5.31 3.81 -26.69
C ARG A 2 6.55 2.92 -26.63
N ASP A 3 7.68 3.40 -27.12
CA ASP A 3 8.94 2.65 -27.15
C ASP A 3 9.50 2.39 -25.75
N LEU A 4 9.35 3.37 -24.83
CA LEU A 4 9.77 3.21 -23.44
C LEU A 4 8.91 2.16 -22.71
N LYS A 5 7.59 2.14 -22.94
CA LYS A 5 6.73 1.07 -22.41
C LYS A 5 7.16 -0.31 -22.92
N PHE A 6 7.49 -0.41 -24.21
CA PHE A 6 7.96 -1.65 -24.81
C PHE A 6 9.30 -2.09 -24.21
N ALA A 7 10.25 -1.16 -24.07
CA ALA A 7 11.56 -1.41 -23.48
C ALA A 7 11.45 -1.89 -22.03
N LEU A 8 10.66 -1.21 -21.18
CA LEU A 8 10.45 -1.61 -19.79
C LEU A 8 9.82 -3.01 -19.67
N ASN A 9 8.86 -3.33 -20.54
CA ASN A 9 8.27 -4.67 -20.59
C ASN A 9 9.30 -5.73 -20.99
N ARG A 10 10.20 -5.42 -21.92
CA ARG A 10 11.30 -6.32 -22.31
C ARG A 10 12.29 -6.51 -21.17
N PHE A 11 12.76 -5.44 -20.53
CA PHE A 11 13.67 -5.52 -19.38
C PHE A 11 13.06 -6.32 -18.23
N ARG A 12 11.77 -6.15 -17.97
CA ARG A 12 11.01 -6.97 -17.01
C ARG A 12 11.03 -8.46 -17.35
N GLN A 13 10.88 -8.83 -18.62
CA GLN A 13 10.89 -10.24 -19.03
C GLN A 13 12.24 -10.91 -18.83
N ILE A 14 13.34 -10.18 -19.11
CA ILE A 14 14.70 -10.69 -18.96
C ILE A 14 15.30 -10.42 -17.57
N ARG A 15 14.59 -9.68 -16.70
CA ARG A 15 15.00 -9.25 -15.35
C ARG A 15 16.33 -8.49 -15.34
N ASP A 16 16.55 -7.67 -16.36
CA ASP A 16 17.72 -6.79 -16.49
C ASP A 16 17.48 -5.52 -15.68
N ASP A 17 18.42 -5.11 -14.82
CA ASP A 17 18.30 -3.93 -13.95
C ASP A 17 18.79 -2.62 -14.60
N TYR A 18 19.26 -2.66 -15.85
CA TYR A 18 19.87 -1.55 -16.58
C TYR A 18 19.10 -0.22 -16.49
N ALA A 19 17.76 -0.27 -16.59
CA ALA A 19 16.93 0.93 -16.62
C ALA A 19 16.50 1.44 -15.22
N VAL A 20 16.90 0.78 -14.12
CA VAL A 20 16.42 1.11 -12.76
C VAL A 20 16.79 2.54 -12.38
N GLN A 21 18.07 2.89 -12.47
CA GLN A 21 18.56 4.20 -12.06
C GLN A 21 17.86 5.32 -12.83
N TRP A 22 17.78 5.18 -14.16
CA TRP A 22 17.10 6.14 -15.02
C TRP A 22 15.63 6.30 -14.64
N CYS A 23 14.92 5.20 -14.35
CA CYS A 23 13.51 5.26 -13.94
C CYS A 23 13.31 5.99 -12.60
N LEU A 24 14.23 5.78 -11.64
CA LEU A 24 14.17 6.44 -10.33
C LEU A 24 14.42 7.94 -10.44
N GLU A 25 15.43 8.35 -11.21
CA GLU A 25 15.76 9.76 -11.45
C GLU A 25 14.66 10.50 -12.21
N ASN A 26 13.94 9.79 -13.09
CA ASN A 26 12.95 10.40 -13.97
C ASN A 26 11.49 10.18 -13.52
N LEU A 27 11.25 9.57 -12.36
CA LEU A 27 9.92 9.10 -11.93
C LEU A 27 8.84 10.20 -12.02
N ARG A 28 9.21 11.45 -11.71
CA ARG A 28 8.33 12.63 -11.79
C ARG A 28 7.92 12.95 -13.23
N PHE A 29 8.90 12.96 -14.13
CA PHE A 29 8.72 13.34 -15.53
C PHE A 29 7.97 12.27 -16.34
N VAL A 30 8.05 11.02 -15.90
CA VAL A 30 7.36 9.89 -16.53
C VAL A 30 6.29 9.26 -15.63
N ALA A 31 5.61 10.08 -14.80
CA ALA A 31 4.58 9.61 -13.87
C ALA A 31 3.43 8.84 -14.57
N ASN A 32 3.13 9.16 -15.83
CA ASN A 32 2.16 8.43 -16.66
C ASN A 32 2.60 6.99 -17.02
N LEU A 33 3.88 6.66 -16.84
CA LEU A 33 4.46 5.32 -17.01
C LEU A 33 4.66 4.58 -15.68
N ALA A 34 4.19 5.13 -14.56
CA ALA A 34 4.41 4.55 -13.25
C ALA A 34 4.00 3.07 -13.19
N ARG A 35 2.86 2.69 -13.79
CA ARG A 35 2.43 1.29 -13.80
C ARG A 35 3.49 0.37 -14.42
N GLU A 36 4.02 0.73 -15.58
CA GLU A 36 5.04 -0.05 -16.28
C GLU A 36 6.37 -0.06 -15.50
N ILE A 37 6.76 1.07 -14.92
CA ILE A 37 7.98 1.20 -14.11
C ILE A 37 7.90 0.32 -12.85
N PHE A 38 6.80 0.38 -12.10
CA PHE A 38 6.63 -0.43 -10.89
C PHE A 38 6.49 -1.93 -11.21
N ASN A 39 5.82 -2.30 -12.31
CA ASN A 39 5.82 -3.69 -12.76
C ASN A 39 7.22 -4.20 -13.13
N TYR A 40 8.08 -3.31 -13.64
CA TYR A 40 9.48 -3.61 -13.91
C TYR A 40 10.27 -3.77 -12.62
N PHE A 41 10.16 -2.81 -11.67
CA PHE A 41 10.81 -2.91 -10.35
C PHE A 41 10.42 -4.19 -9.59
N GLU A 42 9.13 -4.55 -9.59
CA GLU A 42 8.63 -5.78 -8.94
C GLU A 42 9.25 -7.07 -9.51
N SER A 43 9.83 -7.05 -10.72
CA SER A 43 10.48 -8.23 -11.32
C SER A 43 11.95 -8.41 -10.92
N LEU A 44 12.55 -7.42 -10.26
CA LEU A 44 13.98 -7.35 -9.98
C LEU A 44 14.30 -7.76 -8.54
N TYR A 45 14.46 -9.07 -8.31
CA TYR A 45 14.77 -9.60 -6.97
C TYR A 45 16.06 -9.06 -6.35
N ARG A 46 17.07 -8.76 -7.18
CA ARG A 46 18.34 -8.16 -6.76
C ARG A 46 18.23 -6.66 -7.01
N GLY A 47 18.10 -5.86 -5.95
CA GLY A 47 17.99 -4.40 -6.09
C GLY A 47 16.82 -3.76 -5.34
N HIS A 48 15.91 -4.56 -4.76
CA HIS A 48 14.77 -4.04 -3.99
C HIS A 48 15.18 -3.02 -2.92
N GLN A 49 16.31 -3.22 -2.23
CA GLN A 49 16.79 -2.28 -1.21
C GLN A 49 17.20 -0.92 -1.80
N ASN A 50 17.91 -0.91 -2.94
CA ASN A 50 18.31 0.34 -3.58
C ASN A 50 17.09 1.09 -4.15
N ILE A 51 16.16 0.36 -4.74
CA ILE A 51 14.89 0.91 -5.22
C ILE A 51 14.10 1.50 -4.04
N ALA A 52 13.92 0.73 -2.97
CA ALA A 52 13.21 1.17 -1.77
C ALA A 52 13.81 2.46 -1.21
N LYS A 53 15.14 2.54 -1.06
CA LYS A 53 15.83 3.75 -0.57
C LYS A 53 15.50 4.99 -1.41
N HIS A 54 15.55 4.88 -2.75
CA HIS A 54 15.22 6.00 -3.63
C HIS A 54 13.74 6.38 -3.57
N LEU A 55 12.85 5.39 -3.46
CA LEU A 55 11.42 5.64 -3.32
C LEU A 55 11.08 6.28 -1.97
N CYS A 56 11.75 5.91 -0.86
CA CYS A 56 11.63 6.61 0.42
C CYS A 56 12.07 8.07 0.28
N ALA A 57 13.25 8.32 -0.30
CA ALA A 57 13.73 9.69 -0.53
C ALA A 57 12.76 10.51 -1.40
N PHE A 58 12.09 9.89 -2.37
CA PHE A 58 11.03 10.53 -3.13
C PHE A 58 9.82 10.91 -2.25
N MET A 59 9.36 10.00 -1.39
CA MET A 59 8.23 10.25 -0.48
C MET A 59 8.52 11.31 0.58
N GLU A 60 9.78 11.49 0.96
CA GLU A 60 10.20 12.53 1.90
C GLU A 60 10.18 13.94 1.32
N GLN A 61 10.30 14.06 0.00
CA GLN A 61 10.24 15.35 -0.67
C GLN A 61 8.80 15.87 -0.59
N GLY A 62 8.62 17.12 -0.14
CA GLY A 62 7.29 17.74 -0.02
C GLY A 62 6.49 17.79 -1.32
N GLU A 63 7.19 17.67 -2.46
CA GLU A 63 6.60 17.58 -3.80
C GLU A 63 5.88 16.26 -4.09
N SER A 64 6.10 15.20 -3.30
CA SER A 64 5.41 13.91 -3.46
C SER A 64 3.88 14.07 -3.44
N ARG A 65 3.39 15.03 -2.64
CA ARG A 65 1.97 15.42 -2.55
C ARG A 65 1.36 15.83 -3.88
N SER A 66 2.16 16.38 -4.79
CA SER A 66 1.72 16.77 -6.14
C SER A 66 1.54 15.58 -7.06
N TYR A 67 2.00 14.38 -6.67
CA TYR A 67 1.89 13.15 -7.44
C TYR A 67 1.20 12.02 -6.66
N PRO A 68 -0.07 12.16 -6.25
CA PRO A 68 -0.79 11.13 -5.48
C PRO A 68 -0.72 9.73 -6.11
N TYR A 69 -0.83 9.63 -7.43
CA TYR A 69 -0.75 8.33 -8.12
C TYR A 69 0.62 7.66 -7.97
N LEU A 70 1.71 8.44 -7.91
CA LEU A 70 3.02 7.89 -7.60
C LEU A 70 3.10 7.44 -6.14
N GLU A 71 2.61 8.24 -5.18
CA GLU A 71 2.56 7.85 -3.76
C GLU A 71 1.85 6.49 -3.58
N GLN A 72 0.69 6.32 -4.22
CA GLN A 72 -0.06 5.07 -4.21
C GLN A 72 0.74 3.89 -4.77
N ARG A 73 1.46 4.09 -5.89
CA ARG A 73 2.25 3.05 -6.52
C ARG A 73 3.46 2.66 -5.69
N ILE A 74 4.09 3.62 -5.03
CA ILE A 74 5.18 3.40 -4.08
C ILE A 74 4.69 2.57 -2.91
N LEU A 75 3.61 2.98 -2.23
CA LEU A 75 3.04 2.23 -1.12
C LEU A 75 2.67 0.79 -1.53
N ARG A 76 2.05 0.64 -2.72
CA ARG A 76 1.73 -0.69 -3.28
C ARG A 76 2.98 -1.55 -3.50
N TYR A 77 4.07 -0.97 -4.00
CA TYR A 77 5.33 -1.67 -4.19
C TYR A 77 5.86 -2.21 -2.87
N PHE A 78 5.92 -1.37 -1.83
CA PHE A 78 6.38 -1.78 -0.50
C PHE A 78 5.51 -2.90 0.12
N ILE A 79 4.19 -2.81 -0.02
CA ILE A 79 3.27 -3.87 0.41
C ILE A 79 3.59 -5.20 -0.29
N LYS A 80 3.71 -5.19 -1.62
CA LYS A 80 3.94 -6.39 -2.42
C LYS A 80 5.32 -7.02 -2.18
N THR A 81 6.35 -6.20 -2.01
CA THR A 81 7.70 -6.70 -1.71
C THR A 81 7.87 -7.05 -0.23
N GLY A 82 6.87 -6.79 0.61
CA GLY A 82 6.92 -7.01 2.05
C GLY A 82 8.03 -6.20 2.74
N THR A 83 8.48 -5.10 2.13
CA THR A 83 9.61 -4.31 2.62
C THR A 83 9.12 -3.37 3.71
N ARG A 84 9.57 -3.59 4.95
CA ARG A 84 9.37 -2.63 6.05
C ARG A 84 10.50 -1.61 6.03
N ASP A 85 10.12 -0.34 6.02
CA ASP A 85 11.01 0.81 6.18
C ASP A 85 10.34 1.83 7.10
N GLU A 86 11.09 2.30 8.10
CA GLU A 86 10.57 3.19 9.15
C GLU A 86 10.23 4.59 8.62
N VAL A 87 11.01 5.11 7.66
CA VAL A 87 10.70 6.38 7.01
C VAL A 87 9.40 6.25 6.23
N MET A 88 9.24 5.17 5.46
CA MET A 88 7.98 4.91 4.75
C MET A 88 6.80 4.75 5.71
N LEU A 89 6.99 4.15 6.88
CA LEU A 89 5.94 3.96 7.89
C LEU A 89 5.50 5.28 8.48
N GLU A 90 6.44 6.16 8.86
CA GLU A 90 6.14 7.53 9.29
C GLU A 90 5.39 8.30 8.20
N ARG A 91 5.83 8.20 6.94
CA ARG A 91 5.14 8.85 5.80
C ARG A 91 3.74 8.30 5.58
N ALA A 92 3.55 6.99 5.68
CA ALA A 92 2.23 6.37 5.56
C ALA A 92 1.28 6.88 6.66
N TRP A 93 1.75 7.00 7.91
CA TRP A 93 0.97 7.61 8.98
C TRP A 93 0.60 9.05 8.66
N GLY A 94 1.54 9.86 8.18
CA GLY A 94 1.29 11.24 7.76
C GLY A 94 0.25 11.34 6.64
N ILE A 95 0.31 10.46 5.63
CA ILE A 95 -0.68 10.40 4.54
C ILE A 95 -2.05 10.01 5.09
N LEU A 96 -2.14 8.97 5.91
CA LEU A 96 -3.40 8.48 6.46
C LEU A 96 -4.12 9.54 7.30
N GLN A 97 -3.36 10.28 8.12
CA GLN A 97 -3.88 11.29 9.04
C GLN A 97 -4.34 12.58 8.35
N ASP A 98 -3.76 12.94 7.21
CA ASP A 98 -4.17 14.12 6.44
C ASP A 98 -5.47 13.83 5.67
N ARG A 99 -6.61 14.20 6.26
CA ARG A 99 -7.95 14.06 5.66
C ARG A 99 -8.13 14.84 4.35
N ASN A 100 -7.29 15.84 4.09
CA ASN A 100 -7.32 16.62 2.85
C ASN A 100 -6.51 15.96 1.71
N ARG A 101 -5.82 14.84 1.98
CA ARG A 101 -5.18 14.06 0.92
C ARG A 101 -6.22 13.37 0.04
N VAL A 102 -5.83 13.14 -1.20
CA VAL A 102 -6.60 12.30 -2.11
C VAL A 102 -6.82 10.93 -1.47
N ARG A 103 -7.96 10.30 -1.74
CA ARG A 103 -8.37 9.07 -1.04
C ARG A 103 -7.44 7.88 -1.29
N PHE A 104 -7.06 7.63 -2.55
CA PHE A 104 -6.39 6.39 -2.90
C PHE A 104 -4.97 6.22 -2.30
N PRO A 105 -4.12 7.25 -2.09
CA PRO A 105 -2.89 7.07 -1.31
C PRO A 105 -3.18 6.83 0.18
N ARG A 106 -4.24 7.43 0.75
CA ARG A 106 -4.65 7.17 2.15
C ARG A 106 -5.03 5.72 2.36
N GLU A 107 -5.80 5.14 1.43
CA GLU A 107 -6.17 3.72 1.48
C GLU A 107 -4.94 2.80 1.45
N PHE A 108 -3.99 3.07 0.55
CA PHE A 108 -2.76 2.28 0.45
C PHE A 108 -1.80 2.53 1.63
N ALA A 109 -1.82 3.72 2.23
CA ALA A 109 -1.07 4.02 3.43
C ALA A 109 -1.60 3.20 4.62
N ALA A 110 -2.92 3.13 4.80
CA ALA A 110 -3.54 2.26 5.80
C ALA A 110 -3.12 0.79 5.59
N ARG A 111 -3.19 0.28 4.35
CA ARG A 111 -2.77 -1.09 4.00
C ARG A 111 -1.30 -1.35 4.31
N TYR A 112 -0.40 -0.40 4.00
CA TYR A 112 1.03 -0.54 4.30
C TYR A 112 1.28 -0.58 5.81
N ILE A 113 0.65 0.32 6.57
CA ILE A 113 0.71 0.29 8.04
C ILE A 113 0.23 -1.06 8.55
N GLY A 114 -0.95 -1.52 8.13
CA GLY A 114 -1.52 -2.80 8.55
C GLY A 114 -0.59 -3.99 8.30
N ASN A 115 0.04 -4.05 7.12
CA ASN A 115 0.97 -5.13 6.77
C ASN A 115 2.22 -5.22 7.65
N HIS A 116 2.55 -4.14 8.36
CA HIS A 116 3.75 -4.02 9.22
C HIS A 116 3.43 -3.60 10.66
N ALA A 117 2.15 -3.55 11.03
CA ALA A 117 1.73 -3.00 12.31
C ALA A 117 2.18 -3.90 13.46
N SER A 118 2.74 -3.26 14.48
CA SER A 118 2.82 -3.83 15.83
C SER A 118 1.46 -3.80 16.53
N LEU A 119 1.34 -4.44 17.69
CA LEU A 119 0.09 -4.48 18.46
C LEU A 119 -0.45 -3.07 18.79
N SER A 120 0.43 -2.14 19.17
CA SER A 120 0.06 -0.75 19.47
C SER A 120 -0.39 0.01 18.22
N GLU A 121 0.25 -0.22 17.08
CA GLU A 121 -0.15 0.37 15.81
C GLU A 121 -1.50 -0.17 15.33
N SER A 122 -1.77 -1.46 15.54
CA SER A 122 -3.07 -2.07 15.25
C SER A 122 -4.20 -1.48 16.12
N GLN A 123 -3.92 -1.21 17.40
CA GLN A 123 -4.86 -0.49 18.26
C GLN A 123 -5.12 0.94 17.75
N LEU A 124 -4.08 1.63 17.32
CA LEU A 124 -4.22 2.96 16.73
C LEU A 124 -5.03 2.92 15.42
N LEU A 125 -4.80 1.94 14.56
CA LEU A 125 -5.60 1.70 13.36
C LEU A 125 -7.07 1.44 13.69
N LEU A 126 -7.36 0.70 14.77
CA LEU A 126 -8.73 0.45 15.22
C LEU A 126 -9.41 1.74 15.66
N HIS A 127 -8.72 2.57 16.45
CA HIS A 127 -9.22 3.88 16.83
C HIS A 127 -9.51 4.76 15.60
N ARG A 128 -8.61 4.75 14.60
CA ARG A 128 -8.84 5.47 13.34
C ARG A 128 -10.05 4.93 12.58
N PHE A 129 -10.27 3.62 12.57
CA PHE A 129 -11.44 3.01 11.96
C PHE A 129 -12.75 3.48 12.62
N GLU A 130 -12.78 3.54 13.95
CA GLU A 130 -13.96 3.97 14.72
C GLU A 130 -14.28 5.45 14.50
N GLU A 131 -13.27 6.31 14.34
CA GLU A 131 -13.42 7.75 14.12
C GLU A 131 -13.64 8.16 12.66
N GLU A 132 -13.35 7.29 11.69
CA GLU A 132 -13.39 7.65 10.27
C GLU A 132 -14.85 7.79 9.80
N PRO A 133 -15.29 8.94 9.26
CA PRO A 133 -16.65 9.10 8.75
C PRO A 133 -16.88 8.47 7.37
N GLU A 134 -15.84 8.37 6.53
CA GLU A 134 -16.00 7.90 5.15
C GLU A 134 -16.04 6.38 5.04
N SER A 135 -17.12 5.84 4.45
CA SER A 135 -17.33 4.39 4.30
C SER A 135 -16.20 3.68 3.52
N ASP A 136 -15.73 4.27 2.42
CA ASP A 136 -14.61 3.72 1.64
C ASP A 136 -13.30 3.65 2.44
N MET A 137 -13.02 4.68 3.24
CA MET A 137 -11.82 4.73 4.07
C MET A 137 -11.94 3.78 5.28
N ARG A 138 -13.13 3.64 5.88
CA ARG A 138 -13.42 2.59 6.88
C ARG A 138 -13.16 1.20 6.32
N ARG A 139 -13.60 0.91 5.10
CA ARG A 139 -13.29 -0.37 4.43
C ARG A 139 -11.77 -0.57 4.32
N ALA A 140 -11.03 0.43 3.88
CA ALA A 140 -9.57 0.32 3.76
C ALA A 140 -8.88 0.09 5.11
N LEU A 141 -9.33 0.78 6.17
CA LEU A 141 -8.85 0.58 7.54
C LEU A 141 -9.20 -0.80 8.09
N LEU A 142 -10.40 -1.30 7.84
CA LEU A 142 -10.81 -2.65 8.23
C LEU A 142 -9.92 -3.72 7.56
N VAL A 143 -9.63 -3.55 6.28
CA VAL A 143 -8.72 -4.46 5.57
C VAL A 143 -7.28 -4.33 6.07
N ALA A 144 -6.85 -3.14 6.49
CA ALA A 144 -5.55 -2.95 7.13
C ALA A 144 -5.46 -3.65 8.50
N LEU A 145 -6.53 -3.58 9.31
CA LEU A 145 -6.62 -4.33 10.58
C LEU A 145 -6.58 -5.84 10.36
N TYR A 146 -7.16 -6.31 9.26
CA TYR A 146 -7.07 -7.70 8.85
C TYR A 146 -5.66 -8.08 8.40
N ASP A 147 -4.99 -7.27 7.57
CA ASP A 147 -3.57 -7.48 7.20
C ASP A 147 -2.64 -7.52 8.43
N ALA A 148 -3.02 -6.79 9.49
CA ALA A 148 -2.31 -6.72 10.77
C ALA A 148 -2.62 -7.89 11.73
N ASP A 149 -3.44 -8.86 11.31
CA ASP A 149 -3.91 -9.97 12.14
C ASP A 149 -4.60 -9.52 13.44
N TYR A 150 -5.20 -8.32 13.42
CA TYR A 150 -5.84 -7.70 14.59
C TYR A 150 -7.37 -7.82 14.56
N CYS A 151 -7.94 -8.22 13.42
CA CYS A 151 -9.35 -8.56 13.36
C CYS A 151 -9.60 -9.88 14.11
N SER A 152 -10.70 -9.97 14.84
CA SER A 152 -11.25 -11.24 15.32
C SER A 152 -12.63 -11.47 14.69
N PRO A 153 -13.14 -12.72 14.59
CA PRO A 153 -14.47 -12.96 14.07
C PRO A 153 -15.56 -12.20 14.86
N ARG A 154 -15.33 -12.03 16.18
CA ARG A 154 -16.20 -11.21 17.04
C ARG A 154 -16.19 -9.74 16.63
N LEU A 155 -15.02 -9.16 16.36
CA LEU A 155 -14.92 -7.78 15.89
C LEU A 155 -15.59 -7.62 14.53
N LEU A 156 -15.35 -8.54 13.58
CA LEU A 156 -15.96 -8.49 12.24
C LEU A 156 -17.49 -8.55 12.31
N ARG A 157 -18.07 -9.42 13.15
CA ARG A 157 -19.52 -9.48 13.37
C ARG A 157 -20.07 -8.19 14.02
N LYS A 158 -19.33 -7.59 14.97
CA LYS A 158 -19.69 -6.30 15.56
C LYS A 158 -19.73 -5.20 14.49
N VAL A 159 -18.70 -5.14 13.64
CA VAL A 159 -18.61 -4.18 12.54
C VAL A 159 -19.74 -4.39 11.54
N GLN A 160 -20.02 -5.64 11.16
CA GLN A 160 -21.12 -6.01 10.26
C GLN A 160 -22.49 -5.51 10.77
N GLY A 161 -22.75 -5.62 12.08
CA GLY A 161 -23.99 -5.11 12.68
C GLY A 161 -24.05 -3.59 12.82
N ALA A 162 -22.92 -2.93 13.04
CA ALA A 162 -22.84 -1.48 13.24
C ALA A 162 -22.81 -0.68 11.92
N PHE A 163 -22.24 -1.26 10.87
CA PHE A 163 -21.97 -0.58 9.59
C PHE A 163 -22.48 -1.44 8.41
N PRO A 164 -23.74 -1.27 8.00
CA PRO A 164 -24.35 -2.08 6.93
C PRO A 164 -23.58 -2.06 5.60
N ASP A 165 -22.96 -0.93 5.25
CA ASP A 165 -22.16 -0.78 4.03
C ASP A 165 -20.92 -1.70 4.00
N LEU A 166 -20.45 -2.15 5.18
CA LEU A 166 -19.30 -3.03 5.32
C LEU A 166 -19.70 -4.51 5.39
N ASN A 167 -20.98 -4.84 5.28
CA ASN A 167 -21.47 -6.20 5.48
C ASN A 167 -20.77 -7.22 4.56
N TRP A 168 -20.68 -6.93 3.26
CA TRP A 168 -20.04 -7.81 2.29
C TRP A 168 -18.55 -8.03 2.60
N ILE A 169 -17.81 -6.96 2.93
CA ILE A 169 -16.38 -7.10 3.23
C ILE A 169 -16.16 -7.85 4.55
N CYS A 170 -16.99 -7.64 5.58
CA CYS A 170 -16.92 -8.41 6.81
C CYS A 170 -17.19 -9.90 6.57
N ALA A 171 -18.20 -10.23 5.76
CA ALA A 171 -18.49 -11.61 5.38
C ALA A 171 -17.31 -12.23 4.63
N TYR A 172 -16.76 -11.53 3.64
CA TYR A 172 -15.58 -11.98 2.89
C TYR A 172 -14.37 -12.23 3.81
N LEU A 173 -14.09 -11.32 4.75
CA LEU A 173 -12.94 -11.45 5.65
C LEU A 173 -13.12 -12.57 6.70
N LEU A 174 -14.36 -12.87 7.12
CA LEU A 174 -14.66 -13.97 8.04
C LEU A 174 -14.24 -15.34 7.48
N ASP A 175 -14.25 -15.50 6.17
CA ASP A 175 -13.82 -16.73 5.47
C ASP A 175 -12.30 -16.92 5.42
N SER A 176 -11.53 -16.06 6.10
CA SER A 176 -10.06 -16.08 6.12
C SER A 176 -9.39 -16.07 4.73
N PRO A 177 -9.77 -15.14 3.82
CA PRO A 177 -9.22 -15.14 2.47
C PRO A 177 -7.76 -14.71 2.45
N GLN A 178 -7.01 -15.24 1.47
CA GLN A 178 -5.73 -14.64 1.11
C GLN A 178 -5.96 -13.31 0.39
N LEU A 179 -5.43 -12.21 0.93
CA LEU A 179 -5.62 -10.90 0.32
C LEU A 179 -4.71 -10.72 -0.92
N PRO A 180 -5.21 -10.21 -2.07
CA PRO A 180 -4.46 -10.18 -3.33
C PRO A 180 -3.16 -9.38 -3.36
N LEU A 181 -2.96 -8.46 -2.40
CA LEU A 181 -1.78 -7.60 -2.34
C LEU A 181 -0.68 -8.17 -1.44
N THR A 182 -1.07 -8.87 -0.37
CA THR A 182 -0.14 -9.40 0.65
C THR A 182 0.07 -10.90 0.49
N GLY A 183 -0.85 -11.62 -0.15
CA GLY A 183 -0.84 -13.10 -0.22
C GLY A 183 -1.03 -13.77 1.14
N LYS A 184 -1.29 -12.98 2.19
CA LYS A 184 -1.46 -13.44 3.57
C LYS A 184 -2.92 -13.82 3.81
N ALA A 185 -3.14 -14.93 4.50
CA ALA A 185 -4.42 -15.27 5.14
C ALA A 185 -4.28 -15.11 6.64
N VAL A 186 -5.33 -14.60 7.29
CA VAL A 186 -5.44 -14.56 8.76
C VAL A 186 -5.89 -15.92 9.27
N SER A 187 -5.26 -16.37 10.36
CA SER A 187 -5.63 -17.63 11.01
C SER A 187 -6.43 -17.35 12.28
N TRP A 188 -7.65 -17.88 12.34
CA TRP A 188 -8.49 -17.83 13.55
C TRP A 188 -8.05 -18.92 14.54
N LEU A 189 -6.89 -18.77 15.17
CA LEU A 189 -6.47 -19.65 16.27
C LEU A 189 -7.08 -19.20 17.61
#